data_AF-A0A9E3SWZ7-F1
#
_entry.id   AF-A0A9E3SWZ7-F1
#
_cell.length_a   1.000
_cell.length_b   1.000
_cell.length_c   1.000
_cell.angle_alpha   90.00
_cell.angle_beta   90.00
_cell.angle_gamma   90.00
#
_symmetry.space_group_name_H-M   'P 1'
#
loop_
_entity.id
_entity.type
_entity.pdbx_description
1 polymer ?
#
loop_
_entity_poly.entity_id
_entity_poly.type
_entity_poly.pdbx_seq_one_letter_code
_entity_poly.pdbx_strand_id
1 'polypeptide(L)'
;MGILGIIVEYNPFHNGHLYHLQTSKELTKCDYTIAVMSGNFVQRGEPAIVDKWKRTQMALKAGIDLVIELPVVYATSTAENFAYGAVKLLDSLKIVDCISFGSEKGDLSELTKIAEILLEEPIYYRKALKEYLKSGITFAKARELALQKVINNNEIEKILQTSNNILAIEYLK
;
A
#
# COMPACT_ATOMS: atom_id res chain seq x y z
N MET A 1 3.46 23.60 8.22
CA MET A 1 2.21 22.84 8.15
C MET A 1 2.45 21.65 7.26
N GLY A 2 2.64 20.47 7.85
CA GLY A 2 2.80 19.19 7.14
C GLY A 2 1.61 18.27 7.40
N ILE A 3 1.16 17.56 6.38
CA ILE A 3 0.05 16.62 6.46
C ILE A 3 0.51 15.22 6.06
N LEU A 4 0.36 14.30 6.99
CA LEU A 4 0.64 12.87 6.83
C LEU A 4 -0.63 12.14 6.37
N GLY A 5 -0.55 11.46 5.22
CA GLY A 5 -1.53 10.48 4.76
C GLY A 5 -1.20 9.07 5.23
N ILE A 6 -2.21 8.33 5.70
CA ILE A 6 -2.09 6.89 5.99
C ILE A 6 -3.26 6.14 5.35
N ILE A 7 -2.99 4.97 4.78
CA ILE A 7 -4.01 4.10 4.17
C ILE A 7 -4.22 2.90 5.11
N VAL A 8 -5.45 2.69 5.58
CA VAL A 8 -5.74 1.75 6.69
C VAL A 8 -7.07 1.01 6.54
N GLU A 9 -7.22 -0.07 7.30
CA GLU A 9 -8.50 -0.78 7.42
C GLU A 9 -9.01 -0.86 8.88
N TYR A 10 -8.08 -0.95 9.84
CA TYR A 10 -8.37 -1.00 11.28
C TYR A 10 -9.43 -2.04 11.67
N ASN A 11 -9.21 -3.31 11.36
CA ASN A 11 -10.18 -4.39 11.54
C ASN A 11 -9.83 -5.40 12.66
N PRO A 12 -9.91 -5.06 13.98
CA PRO A 12 -10.12 -3.75 14.57
C PRO A 12 -8.83 -2.92 14.69
N PHE A 13 -8.93 -1.68 15.20
CA PHE A 13 -7.75 -0.92 15.61
C PHE A 13 -7.00 -1.64 16.75
N HIS A 14 -5.67 -1.72 16.70
CA HIS A 14 -4.85 -2.50 17.64
C HIS A 14 -3.47 -1.88 17.85
N ASN A 15 -2.65 -2.42 18.76
CA ASN A 15 -1.37 -1.82 19.15
C ASN A 15 -0.36 -1.68 17.99
N GLY A 16 -0.35 -2.60 17.03
CA GLY A 16 0.46 -2.42 15.81
C GLY A 16 0.07 -1.19 14.98
N HIS A 17 -1.24 -0.87 14.91
CA HIS A 17 -1.73 0.34 14.23
C HIS A 17 -1.34 1.60 15.00
N LEU A 18 -1.41 1.57 16.33
CA LEU A 18 -0.98 2.67 17.19
C LEU A 18 0.52 2.93 17.03
N TYR A 19 1.33 1.87 17.08
CA TYR A 19 2.77 1.96 16.85
C TYR A 19 3.08 2.57 15.49
N HIS A 20 2.45 2.05 14.42
CA HIS A 20 2.61 2.61 13.07
C HIS A 20 2.28 4.10 13.05
N LEU A 21 1.12 4.53 13.55
CA LEU A 21 0.72 5.94 13.59
C LEU A 21 1.74 6.81 14.34
N GLN A 22 2.18 6.38 15.52
CA GLN A 22 3.13 7.13 16.34
C GLN A 22 4.48 7.27 15.62
N THR A 23 5.02 6.17 15.12
CA THR A 23 6.28 6.17 14.37
C THR A 23 6.18 7.02 13.09
N SER A 24 5.08 6.96 12.35
CA SER A 24 4.87 7.79 11.17
C SER A 24 4.88 9.28 11.52
N LYS A 25 4.22 9.68 12.62
CA LYS A 25 4.22 11.09 13.09
C LYS A 25 5.60 11.53 13.53
N GLU A 26 6.34 10.69 14.26
CA GLU A 26 7.71 10.98 14.71
C GLU A 26 8.68 11.17 13.53
N LEU A 27 8.63 10.29 12.53
CA LEU A 27 9.51 10.34 11.37
C LEU A 27 9.20 11.52 10.44
N THR A 28 7.92 11.76 10.17
CA THR A 28 7.50 12.80 9.20
C THR A 28 7.43 14.18 9.80
N LYS A 29 7.28 14.29 11.13
CA LYS A 29 7.09 15.56 11.86
C LYS A 29 5.93 16.40 11.31
N CYS A 30 4.95 15.75 10.69
CA CYS A 30 3.75 16.41 10.19
C CYS A 30 2.86 16.88 11.35
N ASP A 31 2.18 18.01 11.14
CA ASP A 31 1.32 18.64 12.12
C ASP A 31 -0.05 17.92 12.21
N TYR A 32 -0.54 17.42 11.08
CA TYR A 32 -1.83 16.73 10.99
C TYR A 32 -1.71 15.37 10.29
N THR A 33 -2.65 14.48 10.58
CA THR A 33 -2.76 13.16 9.98
C THR A 33 -4.15 12.91 9.40
N ILE A 34 -4.18 12.49 8.14
CA ILE A 34 -5.38 12.08 7.40
C ILE A 34 -5.29 10.57 7.14
N ALA A 35 -6.32 9.83 7.53
CA ALA A 35 -6.45 8.42 7.19
C ALA A 35 -7.46 8.21 6.07
N VAL A 36 -7.08 7.45 5.04
CA VAL A 36 -8.02 6.85 4.10
C VAL A 36 -8.31 5.43 4.57
N MET A 37 -9.56 5.19 4.98
CA MET A 37 -9.95 3.96 5.66
C MET A 37 -10.99 3.17 4.87
N SER A 38 -10.78 1.86 4.70
CA SER A 38 -11.80 0.96 4.15
C SER A 38 -13.14 1.13 4.89
N GLY A 39 -14.25 1.14 4.13
CA GLY A 39 -15.61 1.17 4.65
C GLY A 39 -15.98 -0.14 5.36
N ASN A 40 -17.26 -0.53 5.33
CA ASN A 40 -17.72 -1.73 6.06
C ASN A 40 -17.21 -3.07 5.49
N PHE A 41 -16.50 -3.06 4.36
CA PHE A 41 -15.83 -4.21 3.78
C PHE A 41 -14.37 -3.86 3.54
N VAL A 42 -13.49 -4.82 3.83
CA VAL A 42 -12.03 -4.69 3.73
C VAL A 42 -11.48 -5.35 2.46
N GLN A 43 -10.21 -5.12 2.15
CA GLN A 43 -9.54 -5.57 0.93
C GLN A 43 -9.60 -7.09 0.72
N ARG A 44 -9.62 -7.85 1.81
CA ARG A 44 -9.74 -9.32 1.79
C ARG A 44 -11.15 -9.81 1.41
N GLY A 45 -12.08 -8.89 1.12
CA GLY A 45 -13.47 -9.21 0.79
C GLY A 45 -14.34 -9.54 2.01
N GLU A 46 -13.82 -9.30 3.21
CA GLU A 46 -14.50 -9.61 4.47
C GLU A 46 -15.27 -8.38 4.97
N PRO A 47 -16.38 -8.57 5.71
CA PRO A 47 -16.97 -7.48 6.48
C PRO A 47 -16.01 -7.06 7.60
N ALA A 48 -15.95 -5.76 7.89
CA ALA A 48 -15.25 -5.29 9.07
C ALA A 48 -15.94 -5.81 10.35
N ILE A 49 -15.16 -6.27 11.33
CA ILE A 49 -15.61 -6.78 12.64
C ILE A 49 -16.45 -5.73 13.37
N VAL A 50 -16.14 -4.45 13.17
CA VAL A 50 -16.93 -3.31 13.66
C VAL A 50 -17.15 -2.32 12.51
N ASP A 51 -18.31 -1.66 12.49
CA ASP A 51 -18.67 -0.70 11.46
C ASP A 51 -17.63 0.44 11.30
N LYS A 52 -17.68 1.09 10.14
CA LYS A 52 -16.78 2.21 9.81
C LYS A 52 -16.85 3.36 10.80
N TRP A 53 -18.01 3.64 11.39
CA TRP A 53 -18.18 4.75 12.32
C TRP A 53 -17.43 4.51 13.64
N LYS A 54 -17.51 3.30 14.18
CA LYS A 54 -16.78 2.91 15.39
C LYS A 54 -15.28 2.85 15.13
N ARG A 55 -14.83 2.33 13.98
CA ARG A 55 -13.42 2.36 13.61
C ARG A 55 -12.90 3.80 13.42
N THR A 56 -13.70 4.69 12.85
CA THR A 56 -13.39 6.14 12.80
C THR A 56 -13.24 6.72 14.20
N GLN A 57 -14.14 6.41 15.14
CA GLN A 57 -14.02 6.86 16.52
C GLN A 57 -12.72 6.35 17.19
N MET A 58 -12.30 5.11 16.91
CA MET A 58 -11.03 4.56 17.40
C MET A 58 -9.83 5.32 16.81
N ALA A 59 -9.83 5.55 15.49
CA ALA A 59 -8.80 6.27 14.77
C ALA A 59 -8.62 7.70 15.30
N LEU A 60 -9.72 8.45 15.46
CA LEU A 60 -9.69 9.82 15.97
C LEU A 60 -9.15 9.88 17.40
N LYS A 61 -9.59 8.96 18.28
CA LYS A 61 -9.09 8.86 19.66
C LYS A 61 -7.59 8.51 19.73
N ALA A 62 -7.06 7.82 18.73
CA ALA A 62 -5.65 7.48 18.65
C ALA A 62 -4.77 8.63 18.12
N GLY A 63 -5.37 9.72 17.63
CA GLY A 63 -4.65 10.92 17.18
C GLY A 63 -4.56 11.11 15.66
N ILE A 64 -5.49 10.51 14.89
CA ILE A 64 -5.78 10.90 13.50
C ILE A 64 -6.74 12.10 13.53
N ASP A 65 -6.49 13.10 12.68
CA ASP A 65 -7.28 14.35 12.65
C ASP A 65 -8.48 14.25 11.70
N LEU A 66 -8.34 13.49 10.60
CA LEU A 66 -9.40 13.28 9.61
C LEU A 66 -9.41 11.84 9.12
N VAL A 67 -10.60 11.24 9.02
CA VAL A 67 -10.81 9.92 8.42
C VAL A 67 -11.71 10.07 7.21
N ILE A 68 -11.23 9.63 6.05
CA ILE A 68 -11.97 9.62 4.79
C ILE A 68 -12.23 8.16 4.41
N GLU A 69 -13.47 7.85 4.03
CA GLU A 69 -13.82 6.51 3.56
C GLU A 69 -13.22 6.26 2.18
N LEU A 70 -12.53 5.12 2.02
CA LEU A 70 -12.16 4.60 0.72
C LEU A 70 -13.42 4.02 0.04
N PRO A 71 -13.82 4.51 -1.15
CA PRO A 71 -15.00 3.99 -1.84
C PRO A 71 -14.92 2.47 -2.04
N VAL A 72 -16.05 1.78 -1.87
CA VAL A 72 -16.10 0.30 -1.87
C VAL A 72 -15.51 -0.34 -3.13
N VAL A 73 -15.67 0.31 -4.29
CA VAL A 73 -15.09 -0.14 -5.57
C VAL A 73 -13.57 -0.29 -5.51
N TYR A 74 -12.88 0.50 -4.68
CA TYR A 74 -11.45 0.38 -4.42
C TYR A 74 -11.16 -0.47 -3.19
N ALA A 75 -11.94 -0.29 -2.12
CA ALA A 75 -11.70 -0.95 -0.84
C ALA A 75 -11.75 -2.48 -0.91
N THR A 76 -12.52 -3.07 -1.82
CA THR A 76 -12.63 -4.53 -1.99
C THR A 76 -11.96 -5.04 -3.27
N SER A 77 -10.99 -4.30 -3.80
CA SER A 77 -10.28 -4.65 -5.03
C SER A 77 -8.88 -5.22 -4.75
N THR A 78 -8.20 -5.64 -5.82
CA THR A 78 -6.79 -6.05 -5.79
C THR A 78 -5.88 -4.97 -5.20
N ALA A 79 -4.67 -5.33 -4.76
CA ALA A 79 -3.68 -4.40 -4.22
C ALA A 79 -3.44 -3.16 -5.11
N GLU A 80 -3.35 -3.37 -6.42
CA GLU A 80 -3.20 -2.30 -7.41
C GLU A 80 -4.36 -1.29 -7.38
N ASN A 81 -5.62 -1.77 -7.47
CA ASN A 81 -6.78 -0.88 -7.47
C ASN A 81 -7.05 -0.26 -6.10
N PHE A 82 -6.78 -0.99 -5.02
CA PHE A 82 -6.86 -0.48 -3.66
C PHE A 82 -5.88 0.68 -3.45
N ALA A 83 -4.62 0.47 -3.82
CA ALA A 83 -3.56 1.47 -3.76
C ALA A 83 -3.87 2.68 -4.64
N TYR A 84 -4.26 2.44 -5.90
CA TYR A 84 -4.69 3.50 -6.81
C TYR A 84 -5.78 4.37 -6.20
N GLY A 85 -6.88 3.79 -5.71
CA GLY A 85 -7.99 4.54 -5.14
C GLY A 85 -7.58 5.35 -3.91
N ALA A 86 -6.80 4.75 -3.02
CA ALA A 86 -6.39 5.38 -1.77
C ALA A 86 -5.37 6.52 -1.98
N VAL A 87 -4.33 6.29 -2.79
CA VAL A 87 -3.33 7.30 -3.15
C VAL A 87 -3.99 8.42 -3.97
N LYS A 88 -4.85 8.08 -4.93
CA LYS A 88 -5.58 9.07 -5.72
C LYS A 88 -6.46 9.97 -4.86
N LEU A 89 -7.11 9.41 -3.84
CA LEU A 89 -7.93 10.18 -2.91
C LEU A 89 -7.07 11.15 -2.09
N LEU A 90 -5.95 10.69 -1.52
CA LEU A 90 -5.00 11.54 -0.80
C LEU A 90 -4.43 12.65 -1.70
N ASP A 91 -3.98 12.32 -2.91
CA ASP A 91 -3.46 13.28 -3.89
C ASP A 91 -4.53 14.32 -4.28
N SER A 92 -5.80 13.91 -4.39
CA SER A 92 -6.89 14.79 -4.77
C SER A 92 -7.20 15.85 -3.71
N LEU A 93 -6.78 15.65 -2.45
CA LEU A 93 -6.89 16.69 -1.42
C LEU A 93 -5.91 17.84 -1.64
N LYS A 94 -4.82 17.62 -2.40
CA LYS A 94 -3.79 18.63 -2.73
C LYS A 94 -3.11 19.29 -1.53
N ILE A 95 -3.24 18.70 -0.37
CA ILE A 95 -2.67 19.17 0.89
C ILE A 95 -1.79 18.12 1.58
N VAL A 96 -1.76 16.88 1.08
CA VAL A 96 -1.00 15.77 1.69
C VAL A 96 0.46 15.86 1.24
N ASP A 97 1.39 15.99 2.19
CA ASP A 97 2.82 16.16 1.91
C ASP A 97 3.57 14.82 1.87
N CYS A 98 3.12 13.84 2.66
CA CYS A 98 3.76 12.53 2.74
C CYS A 98 2.74 11.42 2.99
N ILE A 99 3.07 10.21 2.58
CA ILE A 99 2.32 9.00 2.87
C ILE A 99 3.23 8.07 3.66
N SER A 100 2.70 7.45 4.73
CA SER A 100 3.42 6.42 5.49
C SER A 100 2.65 5.11 5.48
N PHE A 101 3.38 4.03 5.24
CA PHE A 101 2.86 2.67 5.21
C PHE A 101 3.88 1.71 5.84
N GLY A 102 3.38 0.63 6.45
CA GLY A 102 4.22 -0.46 6.92
C GLY A 102 4.69 -1.33 5.75
N SER A 103 5.85 -1.97 5.91
CA SER A 103 6.36 -2.98 4.98
C SER A 103 7.18 -4.02 5.76
N GLU A 104 7.14 -5.29 5.34
CA GLU A 104 7.99 -6.31 5.96
C GLU A 104 9.48 -6.11 5.63
N LYS A 105 9.80 -5.45 4.49
CA LYS A 105 11.18 -5.15 4.11
C LYS A 105 11.80 -4.04 4.95
N GLY A 106 11.02 -3.02 5.33
CA GLY A 106 11.49 -1.89 6.14
C GLY A 106 12.46 -0.95 5.42
N ASP A 107 12.66 -1.11 4.11
CA ASP A 107 13.51 -0.27 3.27
C ASP A 107 12.78 0.10 1.98
N LEU A 108 12.76 1.40 1.66
CA LEU A 108 12.13 1.93 0.46
C LEU A 108 12.98 1.70 -0.79
N SER A 109 14.32 1.59 -0.69
CA SER A 109 15.20 1.62 -1.86
C SER A 109 14.85 0.53 -2.89
N GLU A 110 14.65 -0.70 -2.42
CA GLU A 110 14.33 -1.84 -3.25
C GLU A 110 12.86 -1.85 -3.70
N LEU A 111 11.94 -1.43 -2.82
CA LEU A 111 10.52 -1.32 -3.14
C LEU A 111 10.27 -0.28 -4.24
N THR A 112 10.92 0.88 -4.15
CA THR A 112 10.86 1.95 -5.16
C THR A 112 11.42 1.46 -6.49
N LYS A 113 12.57 0.79 -6.50
CA LYS A 113 13.15 0.23 -7.74
C LYS A 113 12.20 -0.76 -8.42
N ILE A 114 11.51 -1.61 -7.63
CA ILE A 114 10.51 -2.53 -8.16
C ILE A 114 9.32 -1.74 -8.74
N ALA A 115 8.80 -0.76 -8.00
CA ALA A 115 7.68 0.07 -8.43
C ALA A 115 7.98 0.82 -9.75
N GLU A 116 9.16 1.44 -9.87
CA GLU A 116 9.61 2.13 -11.08
C GLU A 116 9.64 1.21 -12.31
N ILE A 117 10.22 0.01 -12.17
CA ILE A 117 10.27 -0.96 -13.28
C ILE A 117 8.86 -1.37 -13.71
N LEU A 118 7.94 -1.54 -12.75
CA LEU A 118 6.57 -1.94 -13.03
C LEU A 118 5.72 -0.80 -13.60
N LEU A 119 6.05 0.45 -13.27
CA LEU A 119 5.39 1.64 -13.81
C LEU A 119 5.86 1.93 -15.25
N GLU A 120 7.18 1.98 -15.46
CA GLU A 120 7.78 2.33 -16.76
C GLU A 120 7.70 1.18 -17.78
N GLU A 121 7.66 -0.06 -17.28
CA GLU A 121 7.75 -1.30 -18.05
C GLU A 121 8.82 -1.25 -19.16
N PRO A 122 10.10 -1.08 -18.80
CA PRO A 122 11.16 -0.93 -19.78
C PRO A 122 11.30 -2.16 -20.68
N ILE A 123 11.85 -1.98 -21.88
CA ILE A 123 11.91 -3.02 -22.91
C ILE A 123 12.56 -4.32 -22.41
N TYR A 124 13.61 -4.22 -21.59
CA TYR A 124 14.27 -5.39 -21.01
C TYR A 124 13.35 -6.18 -20.07
N TYR A 125 12.55 -5.49 -19.26
CA TYR A 125 11.56 -6.10 -18.37
C TYR A 125 10.43 -6.76 -19.17
N ARG A 126 9.84 -6.03 -20.14
CA ARG A 126 8.79 -6.57 -21.02
C ARG A 126 9.24 -7.81 -21.78
N LYS A 127 10.50 -7.86 -22.22
CA LYS A 127 11.07 -9.04 -22.88
C LYS A 127 11.16 -10.23 -21.91
N ALA A 128 11.70 -10.03 -20.71
CA ALA A 128 11.79 -11.07 -19.69
C ALA A 128 10.40 -11.58 -19.28
N LEU A 129 9.44 -10.69 -19.05
CA LEU A 129 8.07 -11.04 -18.71
C LEU A 129 7.41 -11.91 -19.79
N LYS A 130 7.54 -11.52 -21.07
CA LYS A 130 7.00 -12.30 -22.20
C LYS A 130 7.66 -13.68 -22.34
N GLU A 131 8.96 -13.79 -22.08
CA GLU A 131 9.69 -15.05 -22.08
C GLU A 131 9.12 -16.02 -21.04
N TYR A 132 8.94 -15.55 -19.80
CA TYR A 132 8.37 -16.35 -18.72
C TYR A 132 6.88 -16.65 -18.94
N LEU A 133 6.08 -15.73 -19.45
CA LEU A 133 4.66 -16.02 -19.76
C LEU A 133 4.53 -17.13 -20.81
N LYS A 134 5.43 -17.21 -21.78
CA LYS A 134 5.43 -18.26 -22.80
C LYS A 134 5.75 -19.65 -22.24
N SER A 135 6.35 -19.76 -21.05
CA SER A 135 6.60 -21.06 -20.42
C SER A 135 5.37 -21.65 -19.73
N GLY A 136 4.23 -20.96 -19.74
CA GLY A 136 2.95 -21.46 -19.22
C GLY A 136 2.75 -21.25 -17.71
N ILE A 137 3.62 -20.49 -17.05
CA ILE A 137 3.47 -20.14 -15.63
C ILE A 137 2.48 -18.99 -15.43
N THR A 138 2.00 -18.80 -14.19
CA THR A 138 1.05 -17.74 -13.85
C THR A 138 1.64 -16.34 -14.03
N PHE A 139 0.80 -15.33 -14.25
CA PHE A 139 1.25 -13.93 -14.36
C PHE A 139 2.05 -13.47 -13.14
N ALA A 140 1.59 -13.81 -11.93
CA ALA A 140 2.30 -13.47 -10.69
C ALA A 140 3.72 -14.06 -10.67
N LYS A 141 3.86 -15.35 -11.03
CA LYS A 141 5.19 -16.00 -11.08
C LYS A 141 6.06 -15.46 -12.21
N ALA A 142 5.47 -15.15 -13.37
CA ALA A 142 6.20 -14.54 -14.48
C ALA A 142 6.71 -13.13 -14.13
N ARG A 143 5.89 -12.32 -13.44
CA ARG A 143 6.28 -10.99 -12.93
C ARG A 143 7.43 -11.10 -11.94
N GLU A 144 7.35 -12.04 -10.98
CA GLU A 144 8.41 -12.30 -10.01
C GLU A 144 9.73 -12.70 -10.68
N LEU A 145 9.72 -13.71 -11.56
CA LEU A 145 10.93 -14.18 -12.24
C LEU A 145 11.53 -13.11 -13.18
N ALA A 146 10.68 -12.33 -13.85
CA ALA A 146 11.13 -11.21 -14.68
C ALA A 146 11.83 -10.13 -13.85
N LEU A 147 11.28 -9.77 -12.68
CA LEU A 147 11.91 -8.82 -11.77
C LEU A 147 13.22 -9.36 -11.19
N GLN A 148 13.27 -10.63 -10.78
CA GLN A 148 14.51 -11.30 -10.33
C GLN A 148 15.61 -11.20 -11.40
N LYS A 149 15.28 -11.54 -12.65
CA LYS A 149 16.22 -11.52 -13.79
C LYS A 149 16.75 -10.10 -14.06
N VAL A 150 15.89 -9.10 -13.96
CA VAL A 150 16.22 -7.70 -14.30
C VAL A 150 16.98 -7.00 -13.18
N ILE A 151 16.54 -7.17 -11.93
CA ILE A 151 17.15 -6.56 -10.75
C ILE A 151 18.41 -7.33 -10.33
N ASN A 152 18.54 -8.57 -10.77
CA ASN A 152 19.60 -9.52 -10.39
C ASN A 152 19.65 -9.71 -8.86
N ASN A 153 18.48 -9.87 -8.24
CA ASN A 153 18.34 -10.17 -6.83
C ASN A 153 17.32 -11.30 -6.61
N ASN A 154 17.75 -12.36 -5.92
CA ASN A 154 16.89 -13.49 -5.59
C ASN A 154 15.91 -13.18 -4.44
N GLU A 155 16.16 -12.14 -3.63
CA GLU A 155 15.26 -11.75 -2.54
C GLU A 155 13.91 -11.19 -3.00
N ILE A 156 13.77 -10.84 -4.29
CA ILE A 156 12.53 -10.35 -4.89
C ILE A 156 11.35 -11.30 -4.65
N GLU A 157 11.59 -12.61 -4.62
CA GLU A 157 10.54 -13.60 -4.31
C GLU A 157 9.95 -13.35 -2.92
N LYS A 158 10.79 -13.13 -1.91
CA LYS A 158 10.33 -12.87 -0.54
C LYS A 158 9.58 -11.55 -0.43
N ILE A 159 10.01 -10.54 -1.17
CA ILE A 159 9.37 -9.21 -1.20
C ILE A 159 7.96 -9.32 -1.79
N LEU A 160 7.81 -10.04 -2.90
CA LEU A 160 6.52 -10.17 -3.60
C LEU A 160 5.56 -11.21 -2.98
N GLN A 161 5.96 -11.91 -1.93
CA GLN A 161 5.12 -12.89 -1.21
C GLN A 161 4.36 -12.29 -0.02
N THR A 162 4.72 -11.08 0.41
CA THR A 162 4.21 -10.49 1.65
C THR A 162 3.24 -9.33 1.39
N SER A 163 2.15 -9.30 2.16
CA SER A 163 1.01 -8.42 1.88
C SER A 163 1.36 -6.94 1.95
N ASN A 164 2.16 -6.51 2.93
CA ASN A 164 2.47 -5.08 3.09
C ASN A 164 3.52 -4.61 2.07
N ASN A 165 4.49 -5.45 1.73
CA ASN A 165 5.43 -5.16 0.63
C ASN A 165 4.72 -5.02 -0.72
N ILE A 166 3.76 -5.90 -1.04
CA ILE A 166 2.96 -5.78 -2.27
C ILE A 166 2.21 -4.45 -2.28
N LEU A 167 1.51 -4.10 -1.19
CA LEU A 167 0.81 -2.82 -1.08
C LEU A 167 1.76 -1.62 -1.19
N ALA A 168 2.91 -1.68 -0.52
CA ALA A 168 3.94 -0.64 -0.59
C ALA A 168 4.41 -0.38 -2.02
N ILE A 169 4.68 -1.44 -2.80
CA ILE A 169 5.05 -1.31 -4.21
C ILE A 169 3.93 -0.65 -5.00
N GLU A 170 2.67 -1.05 -4.78
CA GLU A 170 1.53 -0.46 -5.50
C GLU A 170 1.21 0.98 -5.04
N TYR A 171 1.58 1.40 -3.82
CA TYR A 171 1.49 2.81 -3.40
C TYR A 171 2.57 3.70 -4.03
N LEU A 172 3.74 3.12 -4.30
CA LEU A 172 4.87 3.80 -4.93
C LEU A 172 4.75 3.90 -6.45
N LYS A 173 3.89 3.06 -7.06
CA LYS A 173 3.64 2.97 -8.50
C LYS A 173 2.59 3.99 -8.94
#